data_AF-M2QNE7-F1
#
_entry.id   AF-M2QNE7-F1
#
_cell.length_a   1.000
_cell.length_b   1.000
_cell.length_c   1.000
_cell.angle_alpha   90.00
_cell.angle_beta   90.00
_cell.angle_gamma   90.00
#
_symmetry.space_group_name_H-M   'P 1'
#
loop_
_entity.id
_entity.type
_entity.pdbx_description
1 polymer ?
#
loop_
_entity_poly.entity_id
_entity_poly.type
_entity_poly.pdbx_seq_one_letter_code
_entity_poly.pdbx_strand_id
1 'polypeptide(L)'
;MPGSHCSRQYSRADGEDPQWLFNVPGALASTTLKREADIWHDLRHDNTVPVYGAPTSTDPPFMVSRYMRNGHTLKYLYTCPKENRVRLLYEVSMGMRHLHDERVVHGDLKGVNVLVDDSGHARISDFGLSSVINSATNKSQSKPAVGTLRFIAPEAIKTGNLTYATNVYAFARLIYEARIIS
;
A
#
# COMPACT_ATOMS: atom_id res chain seq x y z
N MET A 1 -27.24 13.33 18.68
CA MET A 1 -26.62 12.51 19.75
C MET A 1 -25.18 12.30 19.37
N PRO A 2 -24.19 12.65 20.21
CA PRO A 2 -22.78 12.64 19.79
C PRO A 2 -22.24 11.21 19.77
N GLY A 3 -21.55 10.88 18.68
CA GLY A 3 -20.98 9.58 18.39
C GLY A 3 -19.81 9.24 19.31
N SER A 4 -19.76 7.98 19.72
CA SER A 4 -18.70 7.40 20.53
C SER A 4 -17.44 7.19 19.69
N HIS A 5 -16.46 8.06 19.90
CA HIS A 5 -15.08 7.92 19.42
C HIS A 5 -14.45 6.65 20.00
N CYS A 6 -14.01 5.75 19.13
CA CYS A 6 -13.14 4.62 19.48
C CYS A 6 -11.70 5.00 19.16
N SER A 7 -10.93 5.42 20.18
CA SER A 7 -9.52 5.74 20.01
C SER A 7 -8.77 5.70 21.35
N ARG A 8 -7.77 4.80 21.47
CA ARG A 8 -6.52 4.95 22.25
C ARG A 8 -5.49 3.93 21.72
N GLN A 9 -4.17 4.15 21.67
CA GLN A 9 -3.31 5.33 21.84
C GLN A 9 -1.93 4.96 21.26
N TYR A 10 -1.39 5.74 20.32
CA TYR A 10 0.04 6.11 20.30
C TYR A 10 0.03 7.63 20.36
N SER A 11 -0.07 8.16 21.58
CA SER A 11 -0.14 9.60 21.82
C SER A 11 1.27 10.17 21.80
N ARG A 12 1.48 11.25 21.05
CA ARG A 12 2.53 12.20 21.36
C ARG A 12 2.21 12.90 22.69
N ALA A 13 3.22 13.49 23.32
CA ALA A 13 3.12 14.15 24.62
C ALA A 13 2.25 15.42 24.62
N ASP A 14 1.87 15.91 23.45
CA ASP A 14 1.07 17.13 23.18
C ASP A 14 -0.44 16.86 23.05
N GLY A 15 -0.89 15.59 23.08
CA GLY A 15 -2.32 15.25 23.07
C GLY A 15 -3.02 15.43 21.72
N GLU A 16 -2.30 15.87 20.68
CA GLU A 16 -2.80 15.89 19.31
C GLU A 16 -2.58 14.54 18.62
N ASP A 17 -3.50 14.20 17.73
CA ASP A 17 -3.37 12.98 16.95
C ASP A 17 -2.23 13.08 15.93
N PRO A 18 -1.46 12.00 15.73
CA PRO A 18 -0.32 12.03 14.83
C PRO A 18 -0.79 12.28 13.38
N GLN A 19 -0.20 13.27 12.71
CA GLN A 19 -0.49 13.55 11.30
C GLN A 19 0.43 12.77 10.33
N TRP A 20 1.47 12.13 10.85
CA TRP A 20 2.46 11.38 10.08
C TRP A 20 2.90 10.10 10.78
N LEU A 21 3.32 9.12 9.99
CA LEU A 21 3.76 7.79 10.41
C LEU A 21 5.24 7.60 10.08
N PHE A 22 6.01 7.11 11.04
CA PHE A 22 7.38 6.63 10.81
C PHE A 22 7.35 5.15 10.50
N ASN A 23 7.69 4.80 9.26
CA ASN A 23 7.90 3.43 8.84
C ASN A 23 9.38 3.11 8.97
N VAL A 24 9.72 2.31 9.97
CA VAL A 24 11.05 1.74 10.10
C VAL A 24 11.04 0.43 9.31
N PRO A 25 11.60 0.38 8.09
CA PRO A 25 11.83 -0.90 7.45
C PRO A 25 12.73 -1.75 8.37
N GLY A 26 12.53 -3.07 8.40
CA GLY A 26 13.41 -3.97 9.14
C GLY A 26 14.83 -3.99 8.57
N ALA A 27 15.43 -5.18 8.40
CA ALA A 27 16.78 -5.34 7.83
C ALA A 27 16.91 -4.96 6.33
N LEU A 28 16.19 -3.95 5.83
CA LEU A 28 16.34 -3.46 4.47
C LEU A 28 17.56 -2.54 4.37
N ALA A 29 18.34 -2.72 3.31
CA ALA A 29 19.43 -1.82 2.98
C ALA A 29 18.88 -0.41 2.69
N SER A 30 19.58 0.63 3.14
CA SER A 30 19.22 2.05 2.94
C SER A 30 18.96 2.41 1.47
N THR A 31 19.61 1.72 0.53
CA THR A 31 19.42 1.86 -0.92
C THR A 31 18.05 1.38 -1.40
N THR A 32 17.52 0.29 -0.82
CA THR A 32 16.18 -0.21 -1.13
C THR A 32 15.11 0.75 -0.63
N LEU A 33 15.29 1.29 0.58
CA LEU A 33 14.36 2.26 1.15
C LEU A 33 14.30 3.56 0.34
N LYS A 34 15.45 4.05 -0.13
CA LYS A 34 15.51 5.23 -1.00
C LYS A 34 14.70 5.01 -2.28
N ARG A 35 14.94 3.88 -2.96
CA ARG A 35 14.22 3.53 -4.20
C ARG A 35 12.71 3.45 -3.97
N GLU A 36 12.29 2.83 -2.87
CA GLU A 36 10.88 2.77 -2.49
C GLU A 36 10.28 4.17 -2.31
N ALA A 37 10.98 5.03 -1.55
CA ALA A 37 10.53 6.40 -1.30
C ALA A 37 10.44 7.23 -2.58
N ASP A 38 11.41 7.10 -3.48
CA ASP A 38 11.43 7.82 -4.76
C ASP A 38 10.23 7.40 -5.63
N ILE A 39 10.00 6.10 -5.80
CA ILE A 39 8.82 5.58 -6.56
C ILE A 39 7.52 6.08 -5.92
N TRP A 40 7.39 5.96 -4.61
CA TRP A 40 6.17 6.35 -3.90
C TRP A 40 5.94 7.87 -3.96
N HIS A 41 7.00 8.68 -3.91
CA HIS A 41 6.91 10.13 -3.94
C HIS A 41 6.38 10.67 -5.28
N ASP A 42 6.71 10.01 -6.38
CA ASP A 42 6.26 10.38 -7.73
C ASP A 42 4.80 10.00 -7.99
N LEU A 43 4.26 9.00 -7.27
CA LEU A 43 2.89 8.51 -7.40
C LEU A 43 1.87 9.34 -6.62
N ARG A 44 1.66 10.59 -7.06
CA ARG A 44 0.76 11.55 -6.39
C ARG A 44 -0.67 11.45 -6.91
N HIS A 45 -1.57 10.86 -6.12
CA HIS A 45 -2.99 10.69 -6.45
C HIS A 45 -3.86 10.63 -5.18
N ASP A 46 -5.15 10.93 -5.30
CA ASP A 46 -6.10 10.91 -4.17
C ASP A 46 -6.25 9.52 -3.53
N ASN A 47 -5.93 8.46 -4.26
CA ASN A 47 -5.96 7.07 -3.80
C ASN A 47 -4.57 6.45 -3.63
N THR A 48 -3.53 7.26 -3.47
CA THR A 48 -2.23 6.85 -2.95
C THR A 48 -1.99 7.59 -1.62
N VAL A 49 -1.31 6.92 -0.69
CA VAL A 49 -0.92 7.54 0.57
C VAL A 49 0.20 8.54 0.29
N PRO A 50 0.13 9.79 0.75
CA PRO A 50 1.25 10.72 0.59
C PRO A 50 2.49 10.25 1.36
N VAL A 51 3.65 10.20 0.70
CA VAL A 51 4.96 10.00 1.31
C VAL A 51 5.74 11.31 1.31
N TYR A 52 6.35 11.64 2.45
CA TYR A 52 7.12 12.88 2.61
C TYR A 52 8.61 12.67 2.35
N GLY A 53 9.10 11.44 2.51
CA GLY A 53 10.46 11.04 2.14
C GLY A 53 11.04 9.96 3.04
N ALA A 54 12.29 9.59 2.77
CA ALA A 54 13.04 8.63 3.59
C ALA A 54 14.41 9.20 3.99
N PRO A 55 14.61 9.62 5.25
CA PRO A 55 15.91 9.97 5.78
C PRO A 55 16.81 8.72 5.81
N THR A 56 17.61 8.51 4.78
CA THR A 56 18.49 7.33 4.67
C THR A 56 19.81 7.47 5.41
N SER A 57 20.12 8.67 5.92
CA SER A 57 21.33 8.96 6.69
C SER A 57 21.19 8.65 8.18
N THR A 58 20.00 8.22 8.64
CA THR A 58 19.76 7.81 10.03
C THR A 58 20.03 6.32 10.22
N ASP A 59 20.33 5.90 11.45
CA ASP A 59 20.49 4.49 11.81
C ASP A 59 19.52 4.11 12.95
N PRO A 60 18.47 3.31 12.69
CA PRO A 60 18.11 2.75 11.38
C PRO A 60 17.55 3.81 10.41
N PRO A 61 17.63 3.57 9.09
CA PRO A 61 16.94 4.40 8.11
C PRO A 61 15.43 4.22 8.25
N PHE A 62 14.65 5.27 7.98
CA PHE A 62 13.18 5.21 8.05
C PHE A 62 12.53 6.02 6.93
N MET A 63 11.22 5.82 6.77
CA MET A 63 10.38 6.57 5.84
C MET A 63 9.27 7.29 6.61
N VAL A 64 8.87 8.47 6.13
CA VAL A 64 7.78 9.26 6.69
C VAL A 64 6.67 9.40 5.67
N SER A 65 5.45 9.02 6.07
CA SER A 65 4.24 9.16 5.25
C SER A 65 3.10 9.78 6.07
N ARG A 66 2.02 10.17 5.39
CA ARG A 66 0.81 10.64 6.06
C ARG A 66 0.22 9.53 6.93
N TYR A 67 -0.11 9.86 8.17
CA TYR A 67 -0.78 8.92 9.06
C TYR A 67 -2.22 8.70 8.61
N MET A 68 -2.64 7.43 8.60
CA MET A 68 -3.98 7.00 8.22
C MET A 68 -4.66 6.40 9.44
N ARG A 69 -5.45 7.22 10.15
CA ARG A 69 -6.03 6.88 11.45
C ARG A 69 -6.89 5.63 11.44
N ASN A 70 -7.66 5.44 10.37
CA ASN A 70 -8.56 4.29 10.24
C ASN A 70 -7.78 2.98 9.93
N GLY A 71 -6.46 3.07 9.79
CA GLY A 71 -5.58 1.93 9.57
C GLY A 71 -5.79 1.31 8.20
N HIS A 72 -5.49 0.02 8.09
CA HIS A 72 -5.65 -0.72 6.84
C HIS A 72 -7.10 -1.21 6.64
N THR A 73 -7.46 -1.46 5.39
CA THR A 73 -8.84 -1.72 4.95
C THR A 73 -9.47 -2.90 5.67
N LEU A 74 -8.70 -3.96 5.96
CA LEU A 74 -9.23 -5.12 6.68
C LEU A 74 -9.69 -4.79 8.10
N LYS A 75 -8.88 -4.01 8.84
CA LYS A 75 -9.24 -3.54 10.18
C LYS A 75 -10.45 -2.60 10.10
N TYR A 76 -10.43 -1.68 9.14
CA TYR A 76 -11.51 -0.72 8.95
C TYR A 76 -12.86 -1.39 8.65
N LEU A 77 -12.89 -2.35 7.72
CA LEU A 77 -14.10 -3.10 7.38
C LEU A 77 -14.62 -3.97 8.52
N TYR A 78 -13.73 -4.49 9.36
CA TYR A 78 -14.11 -5.21 10.57
C TYR A 78 -14.75 -4.28 11.60
N THR A 79 -14.20 -3.08 11.80
CA THR A 79 -14.76 -2.08 12.73
C THR A 79 -16.00 -1.37 12.20
N CYS A 80 -16.15 -1.29 10.88
CA CYS A 80 -17.24 -0.61 10.19
C CYS A 80 -17.92 -1.55 9.19
N PRO A 81 -18.65 -2.59 9.66
CA PRO A 81 -19.16 -3.65 8.78
C PRO A 81 -20.22 -3.17 7.78
N LYS A 82 -20.85 -2.01 8.04
CA LYS A 82 -21.85 -1.36 7.17
C LYS A 82 -21.24 -0.45 6.10
N GLU A 83 -19.91 -0.31 6.08
CA GLU A 83 -19.22 0.55 5.11
C GLU A 83 -19.49 0.11 3.67
N ASN A 84 -19.49 1.07 2.74
CA ASN A 84 -19.65 0.78 1.33
C ASN A 84 -18.35 0.17 0.75
N ARG A 85 -18.26 -1.16 0.81
CA ARG A 85 -17.12 -1.93 0.29
C ARG A 85 -16.87 -1.65 -1.20
N VAL A 86 -17.93 -1.44 -1.99
CA VAL A 86 -17.80 -1.16 -3.43
C VAL A 86 -17.12 0.18 -3.66
N ARG A 87 -17.44 1.20 -2.86
CA ARG A 87 -16.77 2.51 -2.91
C ARG A 87 -15.27 2.38 -2.62
N LEU A 88 -14.89 1.68 -1.53
CA LEU A 88 -13.48 1.48 -1.19
C LEU A 88 -12.72 0.73 -2.29
N LEU A 89 -13.30 -0.34 -2.84
CA LEU A 89 -12.68 -1.11 -3.92
C LEU A 89 -12.57 -0.30 -5.21
N TYR A 90 -13.55 0.55 -5.50
CA TYR A 90 -13.50 1.49 -6.61
C TYR A 90 -12.36 2.49 -6.44
N GLU A 91 -12.20 3.08 -5.26
CA GLU A 91 -11.09 3.97 -4.92
C GLU A 91 -9.72 3.29 -5.06
N VAL A 92 -9.59 2.04 -4.62
CA VAL A 92 -8.38 1.24 -4.87
C VAL A 92 -8.14 1.04 -6.37
N SER A 93 -9.19 0.78 -7.16
CA SER A 93 -9.04 0.64 -8.61
C SER A 93 -8.57 1.94 -9.29
N MET A 94 -8.98 3.11 -8.79
CA MET A 94 -8.51 4.41 -9.28
C MET A 94 -7.03 4.62 -8.97
N GLY A 95 -6.59 4.30 -7.75
CA GLY A 95 -5.17 4.30 -7.39
C GLY A 95 -4.36 3.33 -8.25
N MET A 96 -4.83 2.10 -8.44
CA MET A 96 -4.16 1.09 -9.27
C MET A 96 -4.05 1.55 -10.73
N ARG A 97 -5.09 2.18 -11.29
CA ARG A 97 -5.03 2.78 -12.62
C ARG A 97 -3.93 3.84 -12.69
N HIS A 98 -3.88 4.76 -11.73
CA HIS A 98 -2.83 5.78 -11.68
C HIS A 98 -1.42 5.17 -11.66
N LEU A 99 -1.19 4.14 -10.83
CA LEU A 99 0.06 3.38 -10.83
C LEU A 99 0.41 2.85 -12.23
N HIS A 100 -0.55 2.23 -12.92
CA HIS A 100 -0.32 1.69 -14.26
C HIS A 100 -0.05 2.78 -15.30
N ASP A 101 -0.72 3.93 -15.21
CA ASP A 101 -0.50 5.08 -16.08
C ASP A 101 0.94 5.62 -15.91
N GLU A 102 1.47 5.60 -14.68
CA GLU A 102 2.87 5.91 -14.34
C GLU A 102 3.85 4.73 -14.56
N ARG A 103 3.39 3.67 -15.23
CA ARG A 103 4.15 2.44 -15.53
C ARG A 103 4.69 1.70 -14.31
N VAL A 104 4.01 1.82 -13.17
CA VAL A 104 4.36 1.12 -11.93
C VAL A 104 3.44 -0.08 -11.72
N VAL A 105 4.03 -1.21 -11.37
CA VAL A 105 3.33 -2.37 -10.80
C VAL A 105 3.68 -2.43 -9.31
N HIS A 106 2.67 -2.52 -8.45
CA HIS A 106 2.84 -2.50 -6.99
C HIS A 106 3.55 -3.76 -6.46
N GLY A 107 3.21 -4.93 -6.99
CA GLY A 107 3.82 -6.20 -6.58
C GLY A 107 3.32 -6.83 -5.27
N ASP A 108 2.55 -6.12 -4.44
CA ASP A 108 2.00 -6.66 -3.18
C ASP A 108 0.66 -6.01 -2.77
N LEU A 109 -0.19 -5.72 -3.76
CA LEU A 109 -1.50 -5.11 -3.50
C LEU A 109 -2.41 -6.09 -2.73
N LYS A 110 -2.73 -5.75 -1.49
CA LYS A 110 -3.57 -6.53 -0.55
C LYS A 110 -4.19 -5.62 0.50
N GLY A 111 -5.15 -6.11 1.29
CA GLY A 111 -5.94 -5.21 2.14
C GLY A 111 -5.18 -4.59 3.31
N VAL A 112 -4.03 -5.17 3.68
CA VAL A 112 -3.09 -4.60 4.65
C VAL A 112 -2.33 -3.39 4.07
N ASN A 113 -2.12 -3.36 2.75
CA ASN A 113 -1.38 -2.31 2.05
C ASN A 113 -2.32 -1.24 1.46
N VAL A 114 -3.61 -1.31 1.76
CA VAL A 114 -4.59 -0.25 1.47
C VAL A 114 -5.02 0.36 2.79
N LEU A 115 -4.65 1.61 3.01
CA LEU A 115 -5.00 2.39 4.20
C LEU A 115 -6.28 3.19 3.97
N VAL A 116 -6.95 3.57 5.04
CA VAL A 116 -8.16 4.38 5.03
C VAL A 116 -7.88 5.69 5.75
N ASP A 117 -8.14 6.81 5.07
CA ASP A 117 -7.93 8.14 5.63
C ASP A 117 -9.05 8.56 6.60
N ASP A 118 -8.90 9.73 7.22
CA ASP A 118 -9.85 10.25 8.21
C ASP A 118 -11.27 10.47 7.66
N SER A 119 -11.40 10.66 6.34
CA SER A 119 -12.67 10.82 5.63
C SER A 119 -13.25 9.50 5.12
N GLY A 120 -12.59 8.37 5.42
CA GLY A 120 -13.03 7.05 5.01
C GLY A 120 -12.68 6.70 3.56
N HIS A 121 -11.72 7.38 2.93
CA HIS A 121 -11.27 7.05 1.57
C HIS A 121 -10.09 6.09 1.57
N ALA A 122 -10.10 5.12 0.64
CA ALA A 122 -9.05 4.14 0.46
C ALA A 122 -7.84 4.72 -0.30
N ARG A 123 -6.64 4.40 0.20
CA ARG A 123 -5.35 4.86 -0.33
C ARG A 123 -4.34 3.72 -0.33
N ILE A 124 -3.71 3.48 -1.48
CA ILE A 124 -2.67 2.48 -1.66
C ILE A 124 -1.36 2.93 -0.99
N SER A 125 -0.65 2.00 -0.35
CA SER A 125 0.56 2.22 0.43
C SER A 125 1.56 1.07 0.27
N ASP A 126 2.77 1.22 0.83
CA ASP A 126 3.80 0.18 0.89
C ASP A 126 4.27 -0.28 -0.50
N PHE A 127 5.18 0.51 -1.07
CA PHE A 127 5.70 0.32 -2.42
C PHE A 127 7.01 -0.48 -2.44
N GLY A 128 7.37 -1.18 -1.35
CA GLY A 128 8.66 -1.86 -1.21
C GLY A 128 8.93 -2.94 -2.25
N LEU A 129 7.89 -3.54 -2.83
CA LEU A 129 7.99 -4.52 -3.93
C LEU A 129 7.63 -3.94 -5.31
N SER A 130 7.48 -2.63 -5.41
CA SER A 130 7.06 -1.98 -6.65
C SER A 130 8.15 -2.01 -7.72
N SER A 131 7.71 -2.17 -8.97
CA SER A 131 8.57 -2.20 -10.14
C SER A 131 8.08 -1.24 -11.21
N VAL A 132 8.99 -0.41 -11.72
CA VAL A 132 8.77 0.39 -12.93
C VAL A 132 8.92 -0.51 -14.15
N ILE A 133 7.91 -0.55 -15.00
CA ILE A 133 7.90 -1.34 -16.24
C ILE A 133 8.63 -0.55 -17.33
N ASN A 134 9.87 -0.96 -17.61
CA ASN A 134 10.65 -0.44 -18.74
C ASN A 134 10.55 -1.40 -19.93
N SER A 135 10.14 -0.88 -21.10
CA SER A 135 10.01 -1.65 -22.35
C SER A 135 11.30 -2.34 -22.80
N ALA A 136 12.46 -1.94 -22.26
CA ALA A 136 13.79 -2.43 -22.66
C ALA A 136 14.36 -3.57 -21.78
N THR A 137 13.71 -3.95 -20.68
CA THR A 137 14.28 -4.91 -19.71
C THR A 137 13.39 -6.10 -19.43
N ASN A 138 12.91 -6.78 -20.48
CA ASN A 138 12.41 -8.16 -20.37
C ASN A 138 13.58 -9.16 -20.42
N LYS A 139 14.62 -8.96 -19.61
CA LYS A 139 15.65 -9.98 -19.45
C LYS A 139 15.12 -11.05 -18.50
N SER A 140 14.62 -12.10 -19.13
CA SER A 140 14.24 -13.40 -18.58
C SER A 140 15.39 -14.02 -17.78
N GLN A 141 15.53 -13.63 -16.52
CA GLN A 141 16.13 -14.46 -15.50
C GLN A 141 15.01 -14.85 -14.56
N SER A 142 14.78 -16.15 -14.39
CA SER A 142 13.84 -16.69 -13.42
C SER A 142 14.23 -16.21 -12.04
N LYS A 143 13.53 -15.19 -11.53
CA LYS A 143 13.66 -14.74 -10.16
C LYS A 143 12.58 -15.42 -9.31
N PRO A 144 12.83 -15.64 -8.01
CA PRO A 144 11.77 -16.06 -7.10
C PRO A 144 10.62 -15.06 -7.17
N ALA A 145 9.38 -15.56 -7.19
CA ALA A 145 8.22 -14.70 -7.07
C ALA A 145 8.26 -13.97 -5.72
N VAL A 146 7.95 -12.67 -5.75
CA VAL A 146 7.92 -11.79 -4.57
C VAL A 146 6.48 -11.40 -4.27
N GLY A 147 6.23 -11.05 -3.01
CA GLY A 147 4.90 -10.65 -2.52
C GLY A 147 4.26 -11.68 -1.61
N THR A 148 3.03 -11.38 -1.19
CA THR A 148 2.25 -12.24 -0.31
C THR A 148 1.73 -13.45 -1.07
N LEU A 149 2.18 -14.67 -0.73
CA LEU A 149 1.90 -15.91 -1.47
C LEU A 149 0.46 -16.07 -1.98
N ARG A 150 -0.55 -15.74 -1.16
CA ARG A 150 -1.98 -15.87 -1.52
C ARG A 150 -2.47 -14.82 -2.53
N PHE A 151 -1.68 -13.80 -2.83
CA PHE A 151 -1.98 -12.70 -3.75
C PHE A 151 -1.13 -12.75 -5.02
N ILE A 152 -0.11 -13.62 -5.08
CA ILE A 152 0.74 -13.79 -6.26
C ILE A 152 -0.05 -14.49 -7.36
N ALA A 153 -0.02 -13.90 -8.57
CA ALA A 153 -0.62 -14.49 -9.76
C ALA A 153 0.12 -15.77 -10.20
N PRO A 154 -0.58 -16.78 -10.73
CA PRO A 154 0.03 -18.06 -11.09
C PRO A 154 1.15 -17.94 -12.13
N GLU A 155 1.04 -16.99 -13.06
CA GLU A 155 2.08 -16.67 -14.04
C GLU A 155 3.31 -16.01 -13.42
N ALA A 156 3.13 -15.21 -12.36
CA ALA A 156 4.22 -14.61 -11.60
C ALA A 156 4.97 -15.66 -10.77
N ILE A 157 4.29 -16.70 -10.26
CA ILE A 157 4.93 -17.83 -9.57
C ILE A 157 5.92 -18.54 -10.51
N LYS A 158 5.55 -18.70 -11.78
CA LYS A 158 6.38 -19.40 -12.78
C LYS A 158 7.55 -18.56 -13.29
N THR A 159 7.34 -17.26 -13.46
CA THR A 159 8.28 -16.39 -14.18
C THR A 159 9.07 -15.45 -13.27
N GLY A 160 8.56 -15.16 -12.07
CA GLY A 160 9.05 -14.09 -11.20
C GLY A 160 8.73 -12.68 -11.71
N ASN A 161 8.03 -12.55 -12.84
CA ASN A 161 7.82 -11.27 -13.49
C ASN A 161 6.55 -10.60 -12.96
N LEU A 162 6.70 -9.36 -12.51
CA LEU A 162 5.58 -8.48 -12.17
C LEU A 162 5.10 -7.75 -13.43
N THR A 163 3.80 -7.77 -13.65
CA THR A 163 3.13 -7.09 -14.76
C THR A 163 1.83 -6.44 -14.30
N TYR A 164 1.23 -5.58 -15.13
CA TYR A 164 -0.09 -5.02 -14.84
C TYR A 164 -1.14 -6.12 -14.62
N ALA A 165 -1.07 -7.22 -15.37
CA ALA A 165 -1.99 -8.35 -15.20
C ALA A 165 -1.83 -9.03 -13.82
N THR A 166 -0.60 -9.17 -13.34
CA THR A 166 -0.35 -9.72 -11.99
C THR A 166 -0.89 -8.80 -10.89
N ASN A 167 -0.86 -7.48 -11.12
CA ASN A 167 -1.44 -6.50 -10.20
C ASN A 167 -2.98 -6.58 -10.20
N VAL A 168 -3.59 -6.80 -11.37
CA VAL A 168 -5.05 -7.01 -11.50
C VAL A 168 -5.49 -8.29 -10.81
N TYR A 169 -4.69 -9.36 -10.89
CA TYR A 169 -4.95 -10.58 -10.12
C TYR A 169 -4.92 -10.31 -8.61
N ALA A 170 -3.91 -9.61 -8.11
CA ALA A 170 -3.82 -9.24 -6.70
C ALA A 170 -5.02 -8.37 -6.26
N PHE A 171 -5.48 -7.45 -7.11
CA PHE A 171 -6.71 -6.68 -6.88
C PHE A 171 -7.96 -7.57 -6.81
N ALA A 172 -8.10 -8.58 -7.67
CA ALA A 172 -9.21 -9.54 -7.59
C ALA A 172 -9.18 -10.33 -6.26
N ARG A 173 -7.99 -10.66 -5.75
CA ARG A 173 -7.82 -11.31 -4.44
C ARG A 173 -8.19 -10.37 -3.29
N LEU A 174 -7.87 -9.08 -3.40
CA LEU A 174 -8.33 -8.06 -2.46
C LEU A 174 -9.85 -7.92 -2.44
N ILE A 175 -10.52 -7.95 -3.60
CA ILE A 175 -12.00 -7.93 -3.67
C ILE A 175 -12.58 -9.13 -2.89
N TYR A 176 -12.02 -10.32 -3.10
CA TYR A 176 -12.43 -11.52 -2.37
C TYR A 176 -12.21 -11.38 -0.86
N GLU A 177 -11.04 -10.89 -0.45
CA GLU A 177 -10.71 -10.63 0.96
C GLU A 177 -11.69 -9.64 1.61
N ALA A 178 -11.98 -8.53 0.95
CA ALA A 178 -12.93 -7.52 1.42
C ALA A 178 -14.37 -8.07 1.52
N ARG A 179 -14.73 -9.08 0.72
CA ARG A 179 -16.06 -9.72 0.76
C ARG A 179 -16.23 -10.67 1.94
N ILE A 180 -15.18 -11.39 2.33
CA ILE A 180 -15.27 -12.44 3.37
C ILE A 180 -15.16 -11.91 4.79
N ILE A 181 -14.64 -10.69 4.99
CA ILE A 181 -14.61 -10.04 6.31
C ILE A 181 -16.03 -9.71 6.74
N SER A 182 -16.43 -10.18 7.93
CA SER A 182 -17.75 -10.02 8.54
C SER A 182 -17.60 -9.65 10.01
#